data_AF-A0A3D1ZH44-F1
#
_entry.id   AF-A0A3D1ZH44-F1
#
_cell.length_a   1.000
_cell.length_b   1.000
_cell.length_c   1.000
_cell.angle_alpha   90.00
_cell.angle_beta   90.00
_cell.angle_gamma   90.00
#
_symmetry.space_group_name_H-M   'P 1'
#
loop_
_entity.id
_entity.type
_entity.pdbx_description
1 polymer ?
#
loop_
_entity_poly.entity_id
_entity_poly.type
_entity_poly.pdbx_seq_one_letter_code
_entity_poly.pdbx_strand_id
1 'polypeptide(L)' 'MWPGRTHEQKQKLAKAITDAMVEIGKTTPEATLIVFEDVDKSNWAQSGILASDV' A
#
# COMPACT_ATOMS: atom_id res chain seq x y z
N MET A 1 -5.08 1.97 -1.44
CA MET A 1 -5.73 0.65 -1.20
C MET A 1 -7.01 0.86 -0.41
N TRP A 2 -7.93 -0.11 -0.35
CA TRP A 2 -9.09 -0.01 0.57
C TRP A 2 -8.70 -0.38 2.01
N PRO A 3 -9.39 0.20 3.02
CA PRO A 3 -9.14 -0.11 4.42
C PRO A 3 -9.36 -1.60 4.74
N GLY A 4 -8.84 -2.03 5.89
CA GLY A 4 -9.07 -3.37 6.45
C GLY A 4 -7.82 -4.21 6.69
N ARG A 5 -6.62 -3.71 6.38
CA ARG A 5 -5.38 -4.40 6.75
C ARG A 5 -4.98 -4.04 8.18
N THR A 6 -4.59 -5.04 8.95
CA THR A 6 -4.11 -4.85 10.32
C THR A 6 -2.73 -4.18 10.33
N HIS A 7 -2.33 -3.65 11.49
CA HIS A 7 -0.99 -3.11 11.68
C HIS A 7 0.10 -4.16 11.36
N GLU A 8 -0.06 -5.39 11.85
CA GLU A 8 0.88 -6.48 11.60
C GLU A 8 1.04 -6.80 10.11
N GLN A 9 -0.07 -6.79 9.35
CA GLN A 9 -0.03 -6.99 7.90
C GLN A 9 0.73 -5.85 7.19
N LYS A 10 0.46 -4.59 7.56
CA LYS A 10 1.19 -3.43 7.02
C LYS A 10 2.68 -3.49 7.35
N GLN A 11 3.04 -3.90 8.56
CA GLN A 11 4.44 -4.08 8.96
C GLN A 11 5.16 -5.14 8.12
N LYS A 12 4.53 -6.32 7.94
CA LYS A 12 5.07 -7.40 7.10
C LYS A 12 5.24 -6.97 5.65
N LEU A 13 4.26 -6.25 5.11
CA LEU A 13 4.32 -5.71 3.74
C LEU A 13 5.43 -4.67 3.58
N ALA A 14 5.56 -3.72 4.52
CA ALA A 14 6.60 -2.70 4.47
C ALA A 14 7.99 -3.33 4.38
N LYS A 15 8.25 -4.33 5.24
CA LYS A 15 9.53 -5.05 5.21
C LYS A 15 9.76 -5.75 3.86
N ALA A 16 8.79 -6.52 3.39
CA ALA A 16 8.95 -7.28 2.15
C ALA A 16 9.16 -6.38 0.93
N ILE A 17 8.45 -5.25 0.84
CA ILE A 17 8.60 -4.29 -0.25
C ILE A 17 9.96 -3.59 -0.16
N THR A 18 10.40 -3.18 1.04
CA THR A 18 11.73 -2.58 1.21
C THR A 18 12.83 -3.54 0.81
N ASP A 19 12.77 -4.81 1.23
CA ASP A 19 13.75 -5.83 0.86
C ASP A 19 13.80 -5.99 -0.68
N ALA A 20 12.65 -6.03 -1.35
CA ALA A 20 12.58 -6.10 -2.81
C ALA A 20 13.14 -4.84 -3.52
N MET A 21 12.91 -3.65 -2.97
CA MET A 21 13.47 -2.40 -3.51
C MET A 21 14.99 -2.36 -3.40
N VAL A 22 15.55 -2.84 -2.29
CA VAL A 22 17.01 -2.95 -2.12
C VAL A 22 17.58 -3.96 -3.11
N GLU A 23 16.97 -5.15 -3.21
CA GLU A 23 17.45 -6.22 -4.08
C GLU A 23 17.36 -5.85 -5.57
N ILE A 24 16.19 -5.38 -6.01
CA ILE A 24 15.88 -5.18 -7.44
C ILE A 24 16.25 -3.75 -7.85
N GLY A 25 15.78 -2.77 -7.09
CA GLY A 25 15.95 -1.34 -7.37
C GLY A 25 17.34 -0.79 -7.01
N LYS A 26 18.20 -1.60 -6.39
CA LYS A 26 19.59 -1.24 -6.02
C LYS A 26 19.68 0.07 -5.22
N THR A 27 18.71 0.29 -4.33
CA THR A 27 18.67 1.40 -3.37
C THR A 27 19.00 0.90 -1.96
N THR A 28 19.08 1.80 -0.99
CA THR A 28 19.25 1.45 0.43
C THR A 28 17.90 1.41 1.15
N PRO A 29 17.78 0.65 2.25
CA PRO A 29 16.54 0.63 3.03
C PRO A 29 16.20 2.02 3.60
N GLU A 30 17.19 2.84 3.96
CA GLU A 30 16.99 4.19 4.49
C GLU A 30 16.41 5.16 3.45
N ALA A 31 16.76 4.97 2.17
CA ALA A 31 16.23 5.74 1.06
C ALA A 31 14.83 5.24 0.60
N THR A 32 14.37 4.10 1.13
CA THR A 32 13.10 3.48 0.74
C THR A 32 12.00 3.81 1.75
N LEU A 33 11.05 4.63 1.33
CA LEU A 33 9.92 5.06 2.16
C LEU A 33 8.62 4.39 1.69
N ILE A 34 7.89 3.77 2.61
CA ILE A 34 6.62 3.09 2.32
C ILE A 34 5.48 3.85 3.00
N VAL A 35 4.50 4.26 2.20
CA VAL A 35 3.26 4.89 2.67
C VAL A 35 2.09 3.98 2.33
N PHE A 36 1.29 3.63 3.34
CA PHE A 36 0.03 2.92 3.15
C PHE A 36 -1.11 3.94 3.15
N GLU A 37 -1.70 4.17 1.99
CA GLU A 37 -2.89 5.00 1.84
C GLU A 37 -4.14 4.12 1.79
N ASP A 38 -4.95 4.18 2.84
CA ASP A 38 -6.25 3.52 2.91
C ASP A 38 -7.34 4.52 2.56
N VAL A 39 -7.97 4.35 1.40
CA VAL A 39 -9.07 5.19 0.93
C VAL A 39 -10.36 4.39 1.05
N ASP A 40 -11.33 4.95 1.76
CA ASP A 40 -12.65 4.33 1.90
C ASP A 40 -13.29 4.09 0.52
N LYS A 41 -14.08 3.03 0.40
CA LYS A 41 -14.75 2.68 -0.86
C LYS A 41 -15.68 3.79 -1.37
N SER A 42 -16.28 4.57 -0.46
CA SER A 42 -17.09 5.75 -0.81
C SER A 42 -16.28 6.91 -1.41
N ASN A 43 -14.96 6.89 -1.25
CA ASN A 43 -14.03 7.91 -1.74
C ASN A 43 -13.14 7.39 -2.89
N TRP A 44 -13.43 6.20 -3.43
CA TRP A 44 -12.64 5.59 -4.50
C TRP A 44 -13.56 5.21 -5.67
N ALA A 45 -13.34 5.82 -6.84
CA ALA A 45 -14.14 5.56 -8.04
C ALA A 45 -13.33 4.84 -9.12
N GLN A 46 -13.96 3.90 -9.83
CA GLN A 46 -13.44 3.34 -11.08
C GLN A 46 -14.54 3.39 -12.13
N SER A 47 -14.20 3.84 -13.35
CA SER A 47 -15.16 3.97 -14.47
C SER A 47 -16.42 4.79 -14.12
N GLY A 48 -16.27 5.79 -13.25
CA GLY A 48 -17.37 6.67 -12.83
C GLY A 48 -18.31 6.09 -11.76
N ILE A 49 -18.02 4.92 -11.20
CA ILE A 49 -18.82 4.29 -10.15
C ILE A 49 -17.98 4.22 -8.87
N LEU A 50 -18.56 4.61 -7.73
CA LEU A 50 -17.91 4.48 -6.43
C LEU A 50 -17.77 3.00 -6.09
N ALA A 51 -16.64 2.63 -5.49
CA ALA A 51 -16.38 1.26 -5.07
C ALA A 51 -17.35 0.76 -3.98
N SER A 52 -18.08 1.67 -3.33
CA SER A 52 -19.16 1.35 -2.38
C SER A 52 -20.44 0.91 -3.06
N ASP A 53 -20.61 1.23 -4.34
CA ASP A 53 -21.86 1.03 -5.09
C ASP A 53 -21.82 -0.25 -5.94
N VAL A 54 -20.76 -1.04 -5.78
CA VAL A 54 -20.49 -2.33 -6.44
C VAL A 54 -20.56 -3.47 -5.43
#